data_AF-A0A1A2XQD7-F1
#
_entry.id   AF-A0A1A2XQD7-F1
#
_cell.length_a   1.000
_cell.length_b   1.000
_cell.length_c   1.000
_cell.angle_alpha   90.00
_cell.angle_beta   90.00
_cell.angle_gamma   90.00
#
_symmetry.space_group_name_H-M   'P 1'
#
loop_
_entity.id
_entity.type
_entity.pdbx_description
1 polymer ?
#
loop_
_entity_poly.entity_id
_entity_poly.type
_entity_poly.pdbx_seq_one_letter_code
_entity_poly.pdbx_strand_id
1 'polypeptide(L)'
;MRRLVRGLIACVVAMAASGGLAAEAGADDDAAPEGTLEGIYTYNGAGITATWKIYPLCVPTVGDGRVPLHLAVGCKLQVESDGPPGQAGAYRLSNGLWSYHTPLLAGKKCPDGKTAASEEMYQFDTSLRGTYTQSHAAVCGEQPGLDKHPFTLTFVSPLPNPVVHYPLTCQDNPIHLCS
;
A
#
# COMPACT_ATOMS: atom_id res chain seq x y z
N MET A 1 -67.86 11.03 -54.04
CA MET A 1 -68.42 11.80 -52.91
C MET A 1 -68.17 11.05 -51.61
N ARG A 2 -67.77 11.80 -50.57
CA ARG A 2 -67.19 11.39 -49.27
C ARG A 2 -67.98 10.36 -48.45
N ARG A 3 -67.24 9.55 -47.67
CA ARG A 3 -67.34 9.29 -46.19
C ARG A 3 -66.25 8.26 -45.82
N LEU A 4 -65.03 8.63 -45.41
CA LEU A 4 -64.56 8.88 -44.03
C LEU A 4 -64.99 7.80 -43.01
N VAL A 5 -64.00 7.04 -42.47
CA VAL A 5 -63.64 6.94 -41.03
C VAL A 5 -63.17 5.53 -40.56
N ARG A 6 -61.88 5.49 -40.15
CA ARG A 6 -61.19 4.74 -39.05
C ARG A 6 -61.17 3.20 -38.98
N GLY A 7 -59.97 2.66 -38.74
CA GLY A 7 -59.80 1.33 -38.15
C GLY A 7 -58.34 0.89 -37.91
N LEU A 8 -57.66 1.52 -36.95
CA LEU A 8 -56.51 1.05 -36.14
C LEU A 8 -55.26 0.41 -36.79
N ILE A 9 -54.21 1.22 -36.81
CA ILE A 9 -52.79 0.85 -36.81
C ILE A 9 -52.44 0.27 -35.42
N ALA A 10 -51.77 -0.88 -35.38
CA ALA A 10 -51.09 -1.36 -34.19
C ALA A 10 -49.61 -1.60 -34.50
N CYS A 11 -48.81 -0.53 -34.48
CA CYS A 11 -47.36 -0.64 -34.33
C CYS A 11 -47.05 -0.87 -32.85
N VAL A 12 -46.75 -2.11 -32.49
CA VAL A 12 -46.18 -2.43 -31.17
C VAL A 12 -44.70 -2.04 -31.23
N VAL A 13 -44.39 -0.80 -30.87
CA VAL A 13 -43.02 -0.40 -30.52
C VAL A 13 -42.82 -0.81 -29.06
N ALA A 14 -42.25 -2.00 -28.85
CA ALA A 14 -41.75 -2.38 -27.54
C ALA A 14 -40.53 -1.49 -27.24
N MET A 15 -40.72 -0.46 -26.44
CA MET A 15 -39.62 0.30 -25.85
C MET A 15 -38.89 -0.65 -24.91
N ALA A 16 -37.74 -1.18 -25.36
CA ALA A 16 -36.76 -1.75 -24.46
C ALA A 16 -36.24 -0.58 -23.62
N ALA A 17 -36.79 -0.43 -22.41
CA ALA A 17 -36.14 0.35 -21.38
C ALA A 17 -34.84 -0.40 -21.03
N SER A 18 -33.76 -0.08 -21.75
CA SER A 18 -32.42 -0.29 -21.24
C SER A 18 -32.30 0.60 -20.01
N GLY A 19 -32.69 0.05 -18.85
CA GLY A 19 -32.25 0.52 -17.56
C GLY A 19 -30.74 0.36 -17.56
N GLY A 20 -30.04 1.33 -18.15
CA GLY A 20 -28.65 1.56 -17.87
C GLY A 20 -28.61 1.78 -16.37
N LEU A 21 -28.09 0.79 -15.66
CA LEU A 21 -27.50 0.99 -14.35
C LEU A 21 -26.39 2.01 -14.61
N ALA A 22 -26.73 3.30 -14.56
CA ALA A 22 -25.79 4.29 -14.10
C ALA A 22 -25.50 3.85 -12.67
N ALA A 23 -24.54 2.94 -12.51
CA ALA A 23 -23.81 2.81 -11.28
C ALA A 23 -23.32 4.23 -11.04
N GLU A 24 -23.99 4.89 -10.10
CA GLU A 24 -23.46 6.05 -9.44
C GLU A 24 -22.00 5.74 -9.15
N ALA A 25 -21.12 6.44 -9.87
CA ALA A 25 -19.72 6.53 -9.52
C ALA A 25 -19.70 7.27 -8.19
N GLY A 26 -20.06 6.56 -7.11
CA GLY A 26 -19.62 6.91 -5.78
C GLY A 26 -18.13 7.03 -5.91
N ALA A 27 -17.62 8.25 -5.73
CA ALA A 27 -16.22 8.44 -5.49
C ALA A 27 -15.84 7.45 -4.41
N ASP A 28 -14.99 6.50 -4.77
CA ASP A 28 -14.40 5.51 -3.89
C ASP A 28 -13.40 6.29 -3.03
N ASP A 29 -13.92 7.12 -2.12
CA ASP A 29 -13.16 8.12 -1.34
C ASP A 29 -12.18 7.43 -0.37
N ASP A 30 -12.34 6.11 -0.20
CA ASP A 30 -11.47 5.25 0.59
C ASP A 30 -10.68 4.24 -0.26
N ALA A 31 -10.60 4.40 -1.58
CA ALA A 31 -9.80 3.49 -2.40
C ALA A 31 -8.30 3.64 -2.11
N ALA A 32 -7.61 2.51 -1.93
CA ALA A 32 -6.16 2.47 -1.86
C ALA A 32 -5.56 3.10 -3.14
N PRO A 33 -4.64 4.07 -3.03
CA PRO A 33 -3.98 4.60 -4.22
C PRO A 33 -3.22 3.53 -4.99
N GLU A 34 -3.26 3.63 -6.32
CA GLU A 34 -2.37 2.88 -7.20
C GLU A 34 -0.91 3.02 -6.73
N GLY A 35 -0.18 1.91 -6.68
CA GLY A 35 1.19 1.88 -6.17
C GLY A 35 1.32 1.53 -4.68
N THR A 36 0.20 1.37 -3.95
CA THR A 36 0.19 0.79 -2.60
C THR A 36 0.07 -0.74 -2.65
N LEU A 37 0.39 -1.40 -1.53
CA LEU A 37 0.24 -2.84 -1.37
C LEU A 37 -0.64 -3.11 -0.15
N GLU A 38 -1.53 -4.08 -0.29
CA GLU A 38 -2.45 -4.50 0.76
C GLU A 38 -2.69 -6.01 0.68
N GLY A 39 -2.61 -6.69 1.82
CA GLY A 39 -2.86 -8.11 1.89
C GLY A 39 -1.91 -8.86 2.82
N ILE A 40 -2.00 -10.17 2.73
CA ILE A 40 -1.09 -11.12 3.35
C ILE A 40 -0.13 -11.61 2.27
N TYR A 41 1.16 -11.56 2.57
CA TYR A 41 2.25 -11.93 1.68
C TYR A 41 3.19 -12.92 2.35
N THR A 42 3.81 -13.79 1.56
CA THR A 42 4.95 -14.58 1.99
C THR A 42 6.24 -13.85 1.62
N TYR A 43 7.03 -13.48 2.62
CA TYR A 43 8.40 -13.02 2.47
C TYR A 43 9.34 -14.20 2.25
N ASN A 44 10.24 -14.08 1.28
CA ASN A 44 11.31 -15.04 1.03
C ASN A 44 12.63 -14.31 0.78
N GLY A 45 13.60 -14.48 1.68
CA GLY A 45 14.91 -13.83 1.57
C GLY A 45 15.95 -14.43 2.52
N ALA A 46 17.20 -14.52 2.08
CA ALA A 46 18.33 -15.07 2.85
C ALA A 46 18.08 -16.46 3.47
N GLY A 47 17.31 -17.32 2.79
CA GLY A 47 16.97 -18.66 3.28
C GLY A 47 15.90 -18.67 4.38
N ILE A 48 15.28 -17.53 4.64
CA ILE A 48 14.24 -17.36 5.66
C ILE A 48 12.91 -17.03 4.98
N THR A 49 11.83 -17.56 5.54
CA THR A 49 10.46 -17.34 5.11
C THR A 49 9.64 -16.81 6.28
N ALA A 50 8.81 -15.79 6.02
CA ALA A 50 7.92 -15.18 7.01
C ALA A 50 6.60 -14.77 6.35
N THR A 51 5.55 -14.60 7.13
CA THR A 51 4.28 -14.01 6.72
C THR A 51 4.29 -12.52 7.01
N TRP A 52 4.05 -11.71 5.99
CA TRP A 52 3.89 -10.27 6.11
C TRP A 52 2.43 -9.89 5.92
N LYS A 53 1.86 -9.14 6.85
CA LYS A 53 0.58 -8.44 6.66
C LYS A 53 0.89 -7.00 6.33
N ILE A 54 0.42 -6.52 5.19
CA ILE A 54 0.66 -5.17 4.71
C ILE A 54 -0.68 -4.47 4.62
N TYR A 55 -0.82 -3.32 5.26
CA TYR A 55 -1.97 -2.44 5.10
C TYR A 55 -1.54 -0.98 4.98
N PRO A 56 -2.10 -0.23 4.01
CA PRO A 56 -1.82 1.19 3.86
C PRO A 56 -2.57 2.02 4.91
N LEU A 57 -1.91 3.08 5.37
CA LEU A 57 -2.53 4.18 6.11
C LEU A 57 -2.18 5.48 5.39
N CYS A 58 -3.19 6.16 4.86
CA CYS A 58 -3.03 7.27 3.94
C CYS A 58 -3.54 8.59 4.53
N VAL A 59 -2.93 9.67 4.07
CA VAL A 59 -3.48 11.03 4.18
C VAL A 59 -3.57 11.62 2.79
N PRO A 60 -4.62 12.40 2.47
CA PRO A 60 -4.68 13.07 1.19
C PRO A 60 -3.49 14.00 1.03
N THR A 61 -2.91 14.02 -0.17
CA THR A 61 -1.85 14.97 -0.50
C THR A 61 -2.47 16.26 -1.01
N VAL A 62 -1.97 17.40 -0.52
CA VAL A 62 -2.46 18.71 -0.99
C VAL A 62 -1.84 18.98 -2.35
N GLY A 63 -2.67 18.92 -3.40
CA GLY A 63 -2.31 19.31 -4.76
C GLY A 63 -2.35 20.83 -4.93
N ASP A 64 -3.16 21.32 -5.89
CA ASP A 64 -3.37 22.75 -6.15
C ASP A 64 -4.20 23.48 -5.06
N GLY A 65 -4.41 22.83 -3.92
CA GLY A 65 -5.17 23.35 -2.78
C GLY A 65 -6.68 23.35 -2.96
N ARG A 66 -7.21 22.81 -4.06
CA ARG A 66 -8.66 22.78 -4.33
C ARG A 66 -9.27 21.39 -4.24
N VAL A 67 -8.49 20.35 -4.53
CA VAL A 67 -8.94 18.96 -4.53
C VAL A 67 -7.88 18.08 -3.87
N PRO A 68 -8.25 17.24 -2.88
CA PRO A 68 -7.34 16.26 -2.31
C PRO A 68 -6.86 15.27 -3.38
N LEU A 69 -5.55 15.02 -3.41
CA LEU A 69 -4.97 14.00 -4.29
C LEU A 69 -4.68 12.73 -3.48
N HIS A 70 -5.29 11.63 -3.89
CA HIS A 70 -5.11 10.29 -3.34
C HIS A 70 -3.94 9.60 -4.04
N LEU A 71 -2.72 9.84 -3.55
CA LEU A 71 -1.47 9.33 -4.12
C LEU A 71 -0.73 8.44 -3.13
N ALA A 72 -0.08 7.38 -3.61
CA ALA A 72 0.67 6.45 -2.76
C ALA A 72 1.78 7.11 -1.92
N VAL A 73 2.33 8.26 -2.35
CA VAL A 73 3.31 9.03 -1.57
C VAL A 73 2.72 9.64 -0.28
N GLY A 74 1.39 9.83 -0.23
CA GLY A 74 0.65 10.24 0.97
C GLY A 74 0.40 9.08 1.95
N CYS A 75 0.80 7.86 1.60
CA CYS A 75 0.56 6.68 2.41
C CYS A 75 1.81 6.20 3.15
N LYS A 76 1.57 5.49 4.24
CA LYS A 76 2.54 4.60 4.88
C LYS A 76 2.03 3.18 4.81
N LEU A 77 2.86 2.23 4.39
CA LEU A 77 2.51 0.82 4.55
C LEU A 77 2.89 0.37 5.94
N GLN A 78 1.91 0.00 6.75
CA GLN A 78 2.15 -0.76 7.96
C GLN A 78 2.40 -2.20 7.56
N VAL A 79 3.59 -2.69 7.88
CA VAL A 79 3.95 -4.09 7.71
C VAL A 79 3.98 -4.72 9.10
N GLU A 80 3.37 -5.87 9.25
CA GLU A 80 3.50 -6.76 10.41
C GLU A 80 4.14 -8.07 9.93
N SER A 81 5.09 -8.62 10.68
CA SER A 81 5.76 -9.89 10.34
C SER A 81 5.64 -10.87 11.51
N ASP A 82 5.51 -12.16 11.19
CA ASP A 82 5.48 -13.25 12.17
C ASP A 82 6.86 -13.88 12.47
N GLY A 83 7.92 -13.43 11.79
CA GLY A 83 9.28 -13.93 11.98
C GLY A 83 10.37 -12.94 11.57
N PRO A 84 11.63 -13.18 12.00
CA PRO A 84 12.79 -12.50 11.43
C PRO A 84 13.07 -12.98 10.00
N PRO A 85 13.72 -12.18 9.13
CA PRO A 85 13.87 -10.74 9.21
C PRO A 85 12.52 -10.10 8.89
N GLY A 86 12.05 -9.20 9.74
CA GLY A 86 10.69 -8.73 9.62
C GLY A 86 10.33 -7.88 10.82
N GLN A 87 10.87 -6.67 10.85
CA GLN A 87 10.33 -5.69 11.78
C GLN A 87 9.00 -5.20 11.26
N ALA A 88 8.01 -5.29 12.15
CA ALA A 88 6.79 -4.55 11.99
C ALA A 88 7.14 -3.05 11.96
N GLY A 89 6.63 -2.31 10.97
CA GLY A 89 7.09 -0.95 10.74
C GLY A 89 6.25 -0.18 9.75
N ALA A 90 6.44 1.13 9.76
CA ALA A 90 5.76 2.07 8.87
C ALA A 90 6.69 2.46 7.70
N TYR A 91 6.49 1.83 6.55
CA TYR A 91 7.25 2.04 5.34
C TYR A 91 6.77 3.30 4.63
N ARG A 92 7.69 4.07 4.07
CA ARG A 92 7.39 5.28 3.30
C ARG A 92 7.83 5.11 1.86
N LEU A 93 7.03 5.58 0.92
CA LEU A 93 7.37 5.59 -0.49
C LEU A 93 8.38 6.70 -0.76
N SER A 94 9.54 6.34 -1.32
CA SER A 94 10.56 7.29 -1.77
C SER A 94 11.26 6.72 -2.99
N ASN A 95 11.44 7.54 -4.03
CA ASN A 95 12.07 7.13 -5.30
C ASN A 95 11.45 5.85 -5.90
N GLY A 96 10.14 5.67 -5.78
CA GLY A 96 9.42 4.48 -6.27
C GLY A 96 9.57 3.22 -5.42
N LEU A 97 10.26 3.30 -4.28
CA LEU A 97 10.48 2.18 -3.37
C LEU A 97 9.84 2.45 -2.00
N TRP A 98 9.06 1.49 -1.51
CA TRP A 98 8.64 1.40 -0.12
C TRP A 98 9.84 1.10 0.75
N SER A 99 10.23 2.06 1.58
CA SER A 99 11.45 2.00 2.38
C SER A 99 11.14 2.06 3.87
N TYR A 100 11.79 1.22 4.65
CA TYR A 100 11.80 1.25 6.11
C TYR A 100 13.23 1.11 6.61
N HIS A 101 13.58 1.85 7.65
CA HIS A 101 14.90 1.85 8.25
C HIS A 101 14.76 1.89 9.78
N THR A 102 15.58 1.11 10.46
CA THR A 102 15.48 0.92 11.91
C THR A 102 16.84 0.55 12.51
N PRO A 103 17.23 1.12 13.66
CA PRO A 103 18.42 0.70 14.38
C PRO A 103 18.16 -0.60 15.14
N LEU A 104 19.14 -1.50 15.13
CA LEU A 104 19.19 -2.70 15.97
C LEU A 104 20.26 -2.54 17.05
N LEU A 105 19.85 -2.61 18.32
CA LEU A 105 20.80 -2.54 19.44
C LEU A 105 21.75 -3.76 19.50
N ALA A 106 21.31 -4.91 19.00
CA ALA A 106 22.05 -6.17 19.03
C ALA A 106 22.04 -6.88 17.66
N GLY A 107 22.23 -6.14 16.58
CA GLY A 107 22.09 -6.66 15.22
C GLY A 107 23.33 -7.36 14.65
N LYS A 108 24.54 -7.03 15.13
CA LYS A 108 25.79 -7.71 14.72
C LYS A 108 26.29 -8.60 15.84
N LYS A 109 26.59 -9.87 15.54
CA LYS A 109 27.26 -10.78 16.48
C LYS A 109 28.78 -10.70 16.29
N CYS A 110 29.50 -10.36 17.34
CA CYS A 110 30.95 -10.23 17.33
C CYS A 110 31.65 -11.60 17.56
N PRO A 111 32.91 -11.75 17.13
CA PRO A 111 33.70 -12.96 17.37
C PRO A 111 33.93 -13.29 18.85
N ASP A 112 33.92 -12.28 19.73
CA ASP A 112 34.05 -12.42 21.19
C ASP A 112 32.74 -12.88 21.87
N GLY A 113 31.68 -13.14 21.08
CA GLY A 113 30.38 -13.57 21.56
C GLY A 113 29.46 -12.44 22.01
N LYS A 114 29.93 -11.19 22.04
CA LYS A 114 29.09 -10.02 22.31
C LYS A 114 28.26 -9.65 21.07
N THR A 115 27.33 -8.72 21.25
CA THR A 115 26.61 -8.08 20.15
C THR A 115 26.95 -6.61 20.06
N ALA A 116 26.88 -6.08 18.84
CA ALA A 116 27.04 -4.67 18.55
C ALA A 116 25.82 -4.15 17.80
N ALA A 117 25.66 -2.83 17.86
CA ALA A 117 24.58 -2.16 17.14
C ALA A 117 24.79 -2.26 15.62
N SER A 118 23.68 -2.38 14.91
CA SER A 118 23.62 -2.32 13.44
C SER A 118 22.38 -1.53 13.03
N GLU A 119 22.22 -1.30 11.74
CA GLU A 119 21.01 -0.75 11.15
C GLU A 119 20.47 -1.73 10.12
N GLU A 120 19.16 -1.75 9.99
CA GLU A 120 18.46 -2.50 8.95
C GLU A 120 17.67 -1.56 8.06
N MET A 121 17.64 -1.88 6.78
CA MET A 121 16.84 -1.19 5.79
C MET A 121 16.17 -2.19 4.85
N TYR A 122 14.88 -2.02 4.63
CA TYR A 122 14.09 -2.81 3.69
C TYR A 122 13.59 -1.87 2.59
N GLN A 123 13.76 -2.28 1.34
CA GLN A 123 13.28 -1.52 0.18
C GLN A 123 12.62 -2.48 -0.82
N PHE A 124 11.41 -2.17 -1.28
CA PHE A 124 10.69 -2.95 -2.29
C PHE A 124 9.73 -2.09 -3.10
N ASP A 125 9.28 -2.61 -4.23
CA ASP A 125 8.26 -1.98 -5.07
C ASP A 125 7.03 -2.89 -5.25
N THR A 126 6.08 -2.44 -6.08
CA THR A 126 4.87 -3.20 -6.41
C THR A 126 5.11 -4.40 -7.32
N SER A 127 6.32 -4.61 -7.85
CA SER A 127 6.71 -5.85 -8.52
C SER A 127 7.00 -6.99 -7.53
N LEU A 128 6.82 -6.74 -6.23
CA LEU A 128 6.99 -7.69 -5.13
C LEU A 128 8.44 -8.21 -4.99
N ARG A 129 9.40 -7.37 -5.37
CA ARG A 129 10.83 -7.64 -5.26
C ARG A 129 11.46 -6.56 -4.40
N GLY A 130 12.43 -6.94 -3.59
CA GLY A 130 13.08 -6.02 -2.69
C GLY A 130 14.50 -6.39 -2.31
N THR A 131 15.11 -5.52 -1.53
CA THR A 131 16.44 -5.70 -0.94
C THR A 131 16.36 -5.38 0.55
N TYR A 132 16.82 -6.33 1.37
CA TYR A 132 17.13 -6.15 2.77
C TYR A 132 18.61 -5.79 2.86
N THR A 133 18.93 -4.73 3.61
CA THR A 133 20.28 -4.26 3.84
C THR A 133 20.53 -4.20 5.33
N GLN A 134 21.61 -4.85 5.77
CA GLN A 134 22.11 -4.70 7.12
C GLN A 134 23.43 -3.93 7.08
N SER A 135 23.58 -2.88 7.88
CA SER A 135 24.81 -2.09 7.96
C SER A 135 25.30 -1.95 9.38
N HIS A 136 26.61 -1.85 9.55
CA HIS A 136 27.22 -1.60 10.86
C HIS A 136 28.37 -0.61 10.74
N ALA A 137 28.61 0.14 11.82
CA ALA A 137 29.78 0.99 11.96
C ALA A 137 31.05 0.15 12.22
N ALA A 138 32.17 0.81 12.55
CA ALA A 138 33.38 0.13 12.99
C ALA A 138 33.16 -0.48 14.39
N VAL A 139 32.75 -1.75 14.43
CA VAL A 139 32.41 -2.51 15.65
C VAL A 139 33.01 -3.91 15.56
N CYS A 140 33.13 -4.61 16.69
CA CYS A 140 33.70 -5.97 16.75
C CYS A 140 35.15 -6.10 16.21
N GLY A 141 35.90 -4.99 16.07
CA GLY A 141 37.21 -4.97 15.41
C GLY A 141 37.16 -5.02 13.88
N GLU A 142 35.96 -4.95 13.30
CA GLU A 142 35.71 -4.91 11.86
C GLU A 142 35.58 -3.46 11.37
N GLN A 143 35.91 -3.24 10.09
CA GLN A 143 35.62 -1.97 9.41
C GLN A 143 34.09 -1.84 9.18
N PRO A 144 33.58 -0.61 8.98
CA PRO A 144 32.18 -0.42 8.62
C PRO A 144 31.79 -1.25 7.39
N GLY A 145 30.65 -1.91 7.47
CA GLY A 145 30.21 -2.88 6.49
C GLY A 145 28.73 -2.72 6.15
N LEU A 146 28.37 -3.17 4.95
CA LEU A 146 27.00 -3.20 4.49
C LEU A 146 26.76 -4.49 3.69
N ASP A 147 25.84 -5.30 4.18
CA ASP A 147 25.43 -6.57 3.62
C ASP A 147 24.05 -6.42 2.97
N LYS A 148 23.92 -6.81 1.69
CA LYS A 148 22.66 -6.73 0.93
C LYS A 148 22.15 -8.12 0.58
N HIS A 149 20.88 -8.36 0.85
CA HIS A 149 20.19 -9.60 0.55
C HIS A 149 18.92 -9.31 -0.25
N PRO A 150 18.79 -9.84 -1.49
CA PRO A 150 17.54 -9.73 -2.23
C PRO A 150 16.45 -10.57 -1.55
N PHE A 151 15.21 -10.10 -1.64
CA PHE A 151 14.04 -10.84 -1.20
C PHE A 151 12.88 -10.69 -2.20
N THR A 152 11.89 -11.55 -2.05
CA THR A 152 10.63 -11.50 -2.80
C THR A 152 9.44 -11.58 -1.87
N LEU A 153 8.33 -10.98 -2.28
CA LEU A 153 7.02 -11.12 -1.66
C LEU A 153 6.13 -11.94 -2.61
N THR A 154 5.29 -12.79 -2.04
CA THR A 154 4.28 -13.53 -2.81
C THR A 154 2.92 -13.25 -2.19
N PHE A 155 1.98 -12.70 -2.95
CA PHE A 155 0.62 -12.49 -2.47
C PHE A 155 -0.05 -13.83 -2.12
N VAL A 156 -0.64 -13.90 -0.93
CA VAL A 156 -1.33 -15.08 -0.41
C VAL A 156 -2.83 -14.87 -0.43
N SER A 157 -3.29 -13.81 0.22
CA SER A 157 -4.72 -13.49 0.34
C SER A 157 -4.94 -12.02 0.69
N PRO A 158 -6.15 -11.49 0.48
CA PRO A 158 -6.56 -10.23 1.08
C PRO A 158 -6.48 -10.27 2.62
N LEU A 159 -6.54 -9.09 3.26
CA LEU A 159 -6.70 -9.00 4.70
C LEU A 159 -8.09 -9.50 5.12
N PRO A 160 -8.23 -10.14 6.29
CA PRO A 160 -9.51 -10.68 6.76
C PRO A 160 -10.51 -9.58 7.12
N ASN A 161 -10.02 -8.37 7.42
CA ASN A 161 -10.81 -7.22 7.83
C ASN A 161 -10.59 -6.10 6.82
N PRO A 162 -11.63 -5.36 6.41
CA PRO A 162 -11.47 -4.18 5.58
C PRO A 162 -10.53 -3.17 6.24
N VAL A 163 -9.64 -2.58 5.44
CA VAL A 163 -8.79 -1.46 5.84
C VAL A 163 -9.56 -0.18 5.55
N VAL A 164 -9.47 0.79 6.46
CA VAL A 164 -9.86 2.18 6.20
C VAL A 164 -8.58 2.92 5.81
N HIS A 165 -8.48 3.31 4.54
CA HIS A 165 -7.26 3.88 3.95
C HIS A 165 -7.06 5.32 4.39
N TYR A 166 -8.15 6.10 4.45
CA TYR A 166 -8.17 7.50 4.85
C TYR A 166 -8.99 7.71 6.13
N PRO A 167 -8.50 7.25 7.30
CA PRO A 167 -9.26 7.35 8.54
C PRO A 167 -9.33 8.78 9.10
N LEU A 168 -8.45 9.68 8.62
CA LEU A 168 -8.51 11.09 8.97
C LEU A 168 -9.50 11.79 8.04
N THR A 169 -10.65 12.19 8.57
CA THR A 169 -11.55 13.09 7.85
C THR A 169 -10.94 14.48 7.89
N CYS A 170 -10.31 14.90 6.79
CA CYS A 170 -9.81 16.27 6.68
C CYS A 170 -11.03 17.20 6.64
N GLN A 171 -11.21 18.02 7.68
CA GLN A 171 -12.30 19.00 7.71
C GLN A 171 -12.18 19.93 6.48
N ASP A 172 -13.32 20.27 5.88
CA ASP A 172 -13.44 21.33 4.88
C ASP A 172 -13.19 22.71 5.53
N ASN A 173 -11.94 22.95 5.91
CA ASN A 173 -11.43 24.23 6.39
C ASN A 173 -10.41 24.76 5.37
N PRO A 174 -10.16 26.07 5.29
CA PRO A 174 -9.30 26.67 4.27
C PRO A 174 -7.83 26.23 4.34
N ILE A 175 -7.44 25.43 5.34
CA ILE A 175 -6.10 24.90 5.55
C ILE A 175 -6.09 23.36 5.33
N HIS A 176 -7.25 22.75 5.06
CA HIS A 176 -7.51 21.31 4.99
C HIS A 176 -6.71 20.49 6.03
N LEU A 177 -6.76 20.95 7.29
CA LEU A 177 -6.11 20.24 8.39
C LEU A 177 -6.81 18.90 8.62
N CYS A 178 -6.05 17.81 8.47
CA CYS A 178 -6.48 16.47 8.85
C CYS A 178 -6.13 16.25 10.33
N SER A 179 -7.14 16.04 11.18
CA SER A 179 -7.01 15.80 12.63
C SER A 179 -7.54 14.44 13.01
#